data_AF-A0A7J2S5S0-F1
#
_entry.id   AF-A0A7J2S5S0-F1
#
_cell.length_a   1.000
_cell.length_b   1.000
_cell.length_c   1.000
_cell.angle_alpha   90.00
_cell.angle_beta   90.00
_cell.angle_gamma   90.00
#
_symmetry.space_group_name_H-M   'P 1'
#
loop_
_entity.id
_entity.type
_entity.pdbx_description
1 polymer ?
#
loop_
_entity_poly.entity_id
_entity_poly.type
_entity_poly.pdbx_seq_one_letter_code
_entity_poly.pdbx_strand_id
1 'polypeptide(L)'
;MSMSTHVVGFKPPDEKWKKMKDIWDACNVAAVPIPDEVNKFFGYSIPDSAGVEAEIEYRAYDDGNGRDGFEVDIKKLPEDVTIIRFWNSW
;
A
#
# COMPACT_ATOMS: atom_id res chain seq x y z
N MET A 1 19.40 18.44 2.68
CA MET A 1 18.09 17.97 2.19
C MET A 1 18.27 16.48 1.97
N SER A 2 17.66 15.65 2.82
CA SER A 2 17.86 14.21 2.80
C SER A 2 16.65 13.60 2.12
N MET A 3 16.84 12.98 0.96
CA MET A 3 15.77 12.27 0.26
C MET A 3 15.61 10.88 0.88
N SER A 4 14.37 10.49 1.18
CA SER A 4 14.03 9.11 1.56
C SER A 4 13.11 8.51 0.51
N THR A 5 13.52 7.39 -0.09
CA THR A 5 12.71 6.64 -1.04
C THR A 5 12.01 5.49 -0.30
N HIS A 6 10.70 5.37 -0.50
CA HIS A 6 9.87 4.34 0.11
C HIS A 6 9.23 3.47 -0.96
N VAL A 7 9.07 2.18 -0.66
CA VAL A 7 8.45 1.19 -1.54
C VAL A 7 7.36 0.46 -0.77
N VAL A 8 6.16 0.39 -1.36
CA VAL A 8 5.03 -0.35 -0.80
C VAL A 8 4.29 -1.12 -1.89
N GLY A 9 3.76 -2.29 -1.53
CA GLY A 9 2.87 -3.05 -2.40
C GLY A 9 1.42 -2.64 -2.20
N PHE A 10 0.60 -2.83 -3.22
CA PHE A 10 -0.83 -2.61 -3.19
C PHE A 10 -1.56 -3.81 -3.76
N LYS A 11 -2.52 -4.29 -2.98
CA LYS A 11 -3.50 -5.29 -3.42
C LYS A 11 -4.61 -4.57 -4.18
N PRO A 12 -4.96 -4.99 -5.41
CA PRO A 12 -5.87 -4.24 -6.24
C PRO A 12 -7.25 -4.11 -5.58
N PRO A 13 -8.03 -3.10 -5.97
CA PRO A 13 -9.38 -2.92 -5.49
C PRO A 13 -10.30 -4.02 -6.04
N ASP A 14 -10.38 -5.16 -5.36
CA ASP A 14 -11.37 -6.22 -5.62
C ASP A 14 -12.80 -5.76 -5.30
N GLU A 15 -13.82 -6.52 -5.72
CA GLU A 15 -15.22 -6.25 -5.35
C GLU A 15 -15.41 -6.16 -3.82
N LYS A 16 -14.61 -6.92 -3.06
CA LYS A 16 -14.57 -6.84 -1.60
C LYS A 16 -13.99 -5.51 -1.12
N TRP A 17 -12.90 -5.04 -1.73
CA TRP A 17 -12.31 -3.74 -1.41
C TRP A 17 -13.29 -2.60 -1.67
N LYS A 18 -14.01 -2.64 -2.79
CA LYS A 18 -15.00 -1.62 -3.13
C LYS A 18 -16.11 -1.53 -2.08
N LYS A 19 -16.65 -2.69 -1.66
CA LYS A 19 -17.64 -2.76 -0.57
C LYS A 19 -17.07 -2.24 0.75
N MET A 20 -15.83 -2.58 1.09
CA MET A 20 -15.17 -2.10 2.32
C MET A 20 -14.91 -0.59 2.28
N LYS A 21 -14.54 -0.04 1.12
CA LYS A 21 -14.39 1.41 0.93
C LYS A 21 -15.72 2.14 1.01
N ASP A 22 -16.78 1.61 0.42
CA ASP A 22 -18.12 2.21 0.49
C ASP A 22 -18.62 2.27 1.95
N ILE A 23 -18.35 1.23 2.75
CA ILE A 23 -18.65 1.22 4.20
C ILE A 23 -17.79 2.25 4.93
N TRP A 24 -16.48 2.29 4.65
CA TRP A 24 -15.57 3.27 5.25
C TRP A 24 -16.01 4.71 4.96
N ASP A 25 -16.35 5.01 3.71
CA ASP A 25 -16.81 6.33 3.27
C ASP A 25 -18.14 6.70 3.93
N ALA A 26 -19.12 5.78 3.95
CA ALA A 26 -20.39 5.98 4.63
C ALA A 26 -20.20 6.25 6.14
N CYS A 27 -19.31 5.52 6.81
CA CYS A 27 -19.00 5.72 8.22
C CYS A 27 -18.30 7.06 8.47
N ASN A 28 -17.36 7.45 7.60
CA ASN A 28 -16.63 8.71 7.69
C ASN A 28 -17.57 9.91 7.46
N VAL A 29 -18.45 9.84 6.46
CA VAL A 29 -19.48 10.87 6.19
C VAL A 29 -20.47 10.99 7.34
N ALA A 30 -20.87 9.87 7.93
CA ALA A 30 -21.78 9.84 9.07
C ALA A 30 -21.07 10.16 10.42
N ALA A 31 -19.75 10.36 10.42
CA ALA A 31 -18.91 10.55 11.62
C ALA A 31 -19.14 9.46 12.70
N VAL A 32 -19.43 8.23 12.27
CA VAL A 32 -19.63 7.07 13.14
C VAL A 32 -18.37 6.22 13.19
N PRO A 33 -18.13 5.49 14.30
CA PRO A 33 -17.00 4.58 14.39
C PRO A 33 -17.05 3.54 13.27
N ILE A 34 -15.93 3.44 12.53
CA ILE A 34 -15.76 2.51 11.43
C ILE A 34 -15.69 1.08 12.01
N PRO A 35 -16.43 0.10 11.44
CA PRO A 35 -16.39 -1.26 11.93
C PRO A 35 -14.96 -1.82 11.97
N ASP A 36 -14.61 -2.54 13.04
CA ASP A 36 -13.28 -3.13 13.22
C ASP A 36 -12.87 -4.03 12.05
N GLU A 37 -13.81 -4.73 11.42
CA GLU A 37 -13.53 -5.57 10.25
C GLU A 37 -13.02 -4.74 9.06
N VAL A 38 -13.58 -3.54 8.84
CA VAL A 38 -13.18 -2.61 7.78
C VAL A 38 -11.83 -1.99 8.11
N ASN A 39 -11.63 -1.54 9.36
CA ASN A 39 -10.34 -1.02 9.81
C ASN A 39 -9.24 -2.07 9.70
N LYS A 40 -9.50 -3.31 10.13
CA LYS A 40 -8.55 -4.41 10.02
C LYS A 40 -8.25 -4.76 8.57
N PHE A 41 -9.23 -4.67 7.67
CA PHE A 41 -9.03 -4.89 6.23
C PHE A 41 -8.07 -3.86 5.63
N PHE A 42 -8.12 -2.60 6.07
CA PHE A 42 -7.21 -1.55 5.64
C PHE A 42 -5.96 -1.40 6.53
N GLY A 43 -5.71 -2.33 7.46
CA GLY A 43 -4.55 -2.24 8.36
C GLY A 43 -4.55 -1.01 9.26
N TYR A 44 -5.72 -0.49 9.64
CA TYR A 44 -5.92 0.76 10.37
C TYR A 44 -5.43 2.02 9.64
N SER A 45 -5.20 1.92 8.33
CA SER A 45 -4.82 3.04 7.46
C SER A 45 -5.99 3.55 6.64
N ILE A 46 -5.83 4.77 6.11
CA ILE A 46 -6.81 5.40 5.22
C ILE A 46 -6.83 4.60 3.90
N PRO A 47 -8.01 4.23 3.37
CA PRO A 47 -8.12 3.48 2.13
C PRO A 47 -7.57 4.29 0.93
N ASP A 48 -6.42 3.88 0.39
CA ASP A 48 -5.81 4.48 -0.80
C ASP A 48 -6.54 4.02 -2.06
N SER A 49 -6.78 4.91 -3.02
CA SER A 49 -7.48 4.56 -4.27
C SER A 49 -6.78 3.47 -5.10
N ALA A 50 -5.49 3.19 -4.86
CA ALA A 50 -4.79 2.08 -5.50
C ALA A 50 -5.03 0.72 -4.83
N GLY A 51 -5.65 0.66 -3.64
CA GLY A 51 -5.95 -0.62 -3.00
C GLY A 51 -5.68 -0.66 -1.50
N VAL A 52 -5.39 -1.87 -1.00
CA VAL A 52 -4.89 -2.06 0.38
C VAL A 52 -3.37 -2.12 0.34
N GLU A 53 -2.73 -1.30 1.16
CA GLU A 53 -1.28 -1.33 1.33
C GLU A 53 -0.84 -2.67 1.90
N ALA A 54 0.18 -3.26 1.28
CA ALA A 54 0.81 -4.49 1.70
C ALA A 54 2.31 -4.24 1.86
N GLU A 55 2.85 -4.68 2.99
CA GLU A 55 4.29 -4.71 3.19
C GLU A 55 4.90 -5.72 2.23
N ILE A 56 5.94 -5.29 1.51
CA ILE A 56 6.65 -6.12 0.54
C ILE A 56 8.13 -6.19 0.90
N GLU A 57 8.71 -7.38 0.75
CA GLU A 57 10.15 -7.56 0.92
C GLU A 57 10.88 -6.97 -0.29
N TYR A 58 11.86 -6.11 -0.03
CA TYR A 58 12.74 -5.55 -1.05
C TYR A 58 14.18 -5.48 -0.54
N ARG A 59 15.14 -5.46 -1.46
CA ARG A 59 16.56 -5.27 -1.13
C ARG A 59 17.08 -3.95 -1.71
N ALA A 60 18.07 -3.36 -1.06
CA ALA A 60 18.79 -2.24 -1.65
C ALA A 60 19.49 -2.69 -2.94
N TYR A 61 19.39 -1.86 -3.97
CA TYR A 61 20.09 -2.01 -5.24
C TYR A 61 21.13 -0.91 -5.35
N ASP A 62 22.35 -1.26 -5.72
CA ASP A 62 23.42 -0.33 -6.08
C ASP A 62 24.24 -0.97 -7.20
N ASP A 63 24.46 -0.24 -8.28
CA ASP A 63 25.21 -0.74 -9.44
C ASP A 63 26.67 -0.25 -9.49
N GLY A 64 27.13 0.45 -8.45
CA GLY A 64 28.46 1.06 -8.38
C GLY A 64 28.71 2.19 -9.38
N ASN A 65 27.72 2.56 -10.20
CA ASN A 65 27.80 3.60 -11.24
C ASN A 65 26.93 4.81 -10.91
N GLY A 66 26.70 5.05 -9.61
CA GLY A 66 25.90 6.16 -9.12
C GLY A 66 24.39 5.98 -9.34
N ARG A 67 23.92 4.73 -9.46
CA ARG A 67 22.50 4.39 -9.46
C ARG A 67 22.19 3.49 -8.27
N ASP A 68 21.41 4.02 -7.35
CA ASP A 68 20.88 3.34 -6.18
C ASP A 68 19.36 3.20 -6.29
N GLY A 69 18.79 2.24 -5.56
CA GLY A 69 17.35 2.01 -5.54
C GLY A 69 16.96 0.77 -4.76
N PHE A 70 15.86 0.17 -5.17
CA PHE A 70 15.35 -1.06 -4.57
C PHE A 70 15.08 -2.11 -5.63
N GLU A 71 15.40 -3.35 -5.29
CA GLU A 71 15.04 -4.51 -6.09
C GLU A 71 13.98 -5.31 -5.35
N VAL A 72 12.87 -5.59 -6.04
CA VAL A 72 11.73 -6.33 -5.51
C VAL A 72 11.68 -7.69 -6.18
N ASP A 73 11.69 -8.76 -5.39
CA ASP A 73 11.50 -10.12 -5.90
C ASP A 73 10.00 -10.39 -6.07
N ILE A 74 9.55 -10.38 -7.32
CA ILE A 74 8.14 -10.60 -7.67
C ILE A 74 7.62 -11.98 -7.26
N LYS A 75 8.50 -12.97 -7.04
CA LYS A 75 8.08 -14.31 -6.58
C LYS A 75 7.82 -14.38 -5.08
N LYS A 76 8.37 -13.43 -4.32
CA LYS A 76 8.13 -13.29 -2.88
C LYS A 76 6.99 -12.33 -2.56
N LEU A 77 6.49 -11.61 -3.57
CA LEU A 77 5.32 -10.78 -3.39
C LEU A 77 4.12 -11.65 -2.99
N PRO A 78 3.28 -11.18 -2.07
CA PRO A 78 1.97 -11.79 -1.84
C PRO A 78 1.23 -11.89 -3.18
N GLU A 79 0.59 -13.04 -3.46
CA GLU A 79 -0.07 -13.31 -4.75
C GLU A 79 -1.18 -12.29 -5.08
N ASP A 80 -1.69 -11.61 -4.06
CA ASP A 80 -2.72 -10.60 -4.15
C ASP A 80 -2.18 -9.17 -4.35
N VAL A 81 -0.85 -8.96 -4.40
CA VAL A 81 -0.25 -7.65 -4.74
C VAL A 81 -0.10 -7.52 -6.26
N THR A 82 -0.67 -6.46 -6.84
CA THR A 82 -0.59 -6.20 -8.29
C THR A 82 0.01 -4.86 -8.64
N ILE A 83 0.11 -3.95 -7.67
CA ILE A 83 0.68 -2.61 -7.85
C ILE A 83 1.84 -2.45 -6.86
N ILE A 84 2.96 -1.88 -7.32
CA ILE A 84 4.07 -1.46 -6.45
C ILE A 84 4.20 0.05 -6.62
N ARG A 85 4.17 0.80 -5.52
CA ARG A 85 4.34 2.25 -5.52
C ARG A 85 5.69 2.62 -4.91
N PHE A 86 6.38 3.50 -5.62
CA PHE A 86 7.61 4.14 -5.18
C PHE A 86 7.32 5.62 -4.95
N TRP A 87 7.70 6.17 -3.80
CA TRP A 87 7.56 7.59 -3.53
C TRP A 87 8.78 8.14 -2.80
N ASN A 88 9.08 9.42 -3.04
CA ASN A 88 10.22 10.11 -2.45
C ASN A 88 9.71 11.19 -1.49
N SER A 89 10.30 11.24 -0.31
CA SER A 89 10.15 12.34 0.66
C SER A 89 11.42 13.20 0.62
N TRP A 90 11.27 14.52 0.50
CA TRP A 90 12.36 15.50 0.33
C TRP A 90 12.53 16.40 1.55
#